data_AF-A0A847KHG5-F1
#
_entry.id   AF-A0A847KHG5-F1
#
_cell.length_a   1.000
_cell.length_b   1.000
_cell.length_c   1.000
_cell.angle_alpha   90.00
_cell.angle_beta   90.00
_cell.angle_gamma   90.00
#
_symmetry.space_group_name_H-M   'P 1'
#
loop_
_entity.id
_entity.type
_entity.pdbx_description
1 polymer ?
#
loop_
_entity_poly.entity_id
_entity_poly.type
_entity_poly.pdbx_seq_one_letter_code
_entity_poly.pdbx_strand_id
1 'polypeptide(L)'
;MPAADGPFPYAWWVLALGVALVVAALAWVAYVLLRRAPGDGSPEARDVSWGSRVDLLHDRFRRGEIDLRVLHLELARLIREAGSERVGRDITWMSRAEVAETFPRTGLGPLLARYEDPSFSRDPRAEAETTIRMTREVLARW
;
A
#
# COMPACT_ATOMS: atom_id res chain seq x y z
N MET A 1 16.27 -13.36 69.70
CA MET A 1 16.24 -12.84 68.32
C MET A 1 15.63 -13.93 67.43
N PRO A 2 14.54 -13.68 66.69
CA PRO A 2 14.06 -14.67 65.74
C PRO A 2 15.10 -14.82 64.62
N ALA A 3 15.37 -16.07 64.25
CA ALA A 3 16.33 -16.41 63.20
C ALA A 3 15.87 -15.80 61.87
N ALA A 4 16.81 -15.21 61.12
CA ALA A 4 16.55 -14.76 59.76
C ALA A 4 16.20 -15.98 58.90
N ASP A 5 14.99 -15.96 58.33
CA ASP A 5 14.50 -17.00 57.44
C ASP A 5 15.49 -17.21 56.26
N GLY A 6 15.75 -18.49 55.94
CA GLY A 6 16.75 -18.92 54.96
C GLY A 6 16.55 -18.37 53.54
N PRO A 7 17.54 -18.57 52.64
CA PRO A 7 17.56 -17.97 51.31
C PRO A 7 16.28 -18.32 50.55
N PHE A 8 15.58 -17.30 50.03
CA PHE A 8 14.36 -17.45 49.23
C PHE A 8 14.51 -18.64 48.26
N PRO A 9 13.62 -19.65 48.30
CA PRO A 9 13.74 -20.79 47.42
C PRO A 9 13.71 -20.25 45.99
N TYR A 10 14.75 -20.53 45.21
CA TYR A 10 14.82 -20.11 43.83
C TYR A 10 13.58 -20.62 43.11
N ALA A 11 12.70 -19.69 42.79
CA ALA A 11 11.38 -19.94 42.27
C ALA A 11 11.51 -20.34 40.80
N TRP A 12 11.71 -21.62 40.54
CA TRP A 12 11.72 -22.18 39.18
C TRP A 12 10.50 -21.75 38.34
N TRP A 13 9.37 -21.43 39.00
CA TRP A 13 8.18 -20.87 38.36
C TRP A 13 8.42 -19.49 37.74
N VAL A 14 9.33 -18.66 38.27
CA VAL A 14 9.71 -17.36 37.69
C VAL A 14 10.45 -17.58 36.37
N LEU A 15 11.36 -18.58 36.31
CA LEU A 15 12.00 -18.95 35.05
C LEU A 15 10.99 -19.48 34.03
N ALA A 16 10.08 -20.37 34.45
CA ALA A 16 9.04 -20.90 33.58
C ALA A 16 8.13 -19.79 33.04
N LEU A 17 7.74 -18.84 33.89
CA LEU A 17 6.95 -17.67 33.51
C LEU A 17 7.72 -16.76 32.54
N GLY A 18 9.02 -16.53 32.80
CA GLY A 18 9.89 -15.75 31.92
C GLY A 18 9.99 -16.37 30.52
N VAL A 19 10.21 -17.68 30.43
CA VAL A 19 10.25 -18.41 29.15
C VAL A 19 8.90 -18.33 28.44
N ALA A 20 7.80 -18.53 29.16
CA ALA A 20 6.46 -18.44 28.58
C ALA A 20 6.18 -17.05 28.00
N LEU A 21 6.57 -15.98 28.69
CA LEU A 21 6.44 -14.62 28.19
C LEU A 21 7.29 -14.35 26.95
N VAL A 22 8.52 -14.86 26.91
CA VAL A 22 9.38 -14.75 25.71
C VAL A 22 8.75 -15.48 24.52
N VAL A 23 8.26 -16.70 24.71
CA VAL A 23 7.57 -17.45 23.65
C VAL A 23 6.32 -16.71 23.19
N ALA A 24 5.53 -16.16 24.11
CA ALA A 24 4.35 -15.38 23.77
C ALA A 24 4.70 -14.10 23.00
N ALA A 25 5.75 -13.39 23.39
CA ALA A 25 6.24 -12.21 22.69
C ALA A 25 6.75 -12.57 21.28
N LEU A 26 7.52 -13.65 21.14
CA LEU A 26 7.99 -14.14 19.84
C LEU A 26 6.83 -14.57 18.94
N ALA A 27 5.83 -15.27 19.49
CA ALA A 27 4.63 -15.67 18.77
C ALA A 27 3.82 -14.44 18.34
N TRP A 28 3.70 -13.43 19.19
CA TRP A 28 3.05 -12.16 18.86
C TRP A 28 3.78 -11.42 17.74
N VAL A 29 5.11 -11.30 17.84
CA VAL A 29 5.93 -10.68 16.80
C VAL A 29 5.81 -11.46 15.49
N ALA A 30 5.90 -12.78 15.52
CA ALA A 30 5.70 -13.63 14.35
C ALA A 30 4.30 -13.43 13.75
N TYR A 31 3.25 -13.38 14.57
CA TYR A 31 1.89 -13.11 14.14
C TYR A 31 1.75 -11.74 13.46
N VAL A 32 2.34 -10.70 14.04
CA VAL A 32 2.34 -9.34 13.46
C VAL A 32 3.12 -9.32 12.14
N LEU A 33 4.27 -10.00 12.08
CA LEU A 33 5.09 -10.07 10.87
C LEU A 33 4.42 -10.88 9.77
N LEU A 34 3.77 -12.00 10.09
CA LEU A 34 3.00 -12.81 9.14
C LEU A 34 1.78 -12.05 8.61
N ARG A 35 1.14 -11.21 9.42
CA ARG A 35 0.05 -10.32 8.95
C ARG A 35 0.53 -9.08 8.21
N ARG A 36 1.79 -8.72 8.35
CA ARG A 36 2.46 -7.65 7.59
C ARG A 36 3.25 -8.18 6.40
N ALA A 37 3.27 -9.50 6.18
CA ALA A 37 3.99 -10.08 5.06
C ALA A 37 3.47 -9.41 3.78
N PRO A 38 4.36 -8.74 3.00
CA PRO A 38 3.95 -8.12 1.75
C PRO A 38 3.36 -9.24 0.90
N GLY A 39 2.14 -9.02 0.41
CA GLY A 39 1.28 -10.07 -0.15
C GLY A 39 2.07 -11.00 -1.05
N ASP A 40 2.16 -12.26 -0.67
CA ASP A 40 2.76 -13.37 -1.43
C ASP A 40 1.95 -13.76 -2.67
N GLY A 41 0.97 -12.93 -3.04
CA GLY A 41 0.20 -13.07 -4.26
C GLY A 41 1.10 -13.14 -5.48
N SER A 42 0.76 -14.04 -6.40
CA SER A 42 1.37 -14.04 -7.73
C SER A 42 1.23 -12.65 -8.37
N PRO A 43 2.14 -12.27 -9.28
CA PRO A 43 2.02 -11.00 -10.02
C PRO A 43 0.61 -10.79 -10.59
N GLU A 44 0.00 -11.85 -11.11
CA GLU A 44 -1.37 -11.86 -11.62
C GLU A 44 -2.43 -11.54 -10.55
N ALA A 45 -2.31 -12.11 -9.34
CA ALA A 45 -3.20 -11.77 -8.24
C ALA A 45 -3.06 -10.31 -7.79
N ARG A 46 -1.83 -9.77 -7.83
CA ARG A 46 -1.58 -8.34 -7.53
C ARG A 46 -2.22 -7.46 -8.59
N ASP A 47 -2.04 -7.76 -9.87
CA ASP A 47 -2.62 -6.98 -10.97
C ASP A 47 -4.15 -6.96 -10.91
N VAL A 48 -4.78 -8.10 -10.63
CA VAL A 48 -6.22 -8.20 -10.39
C VAL A 48 -6.64 -7.35 -9.19
N SER A 49 -5.85 -7.33 -8.12
CA SER A 49 -6.14 -6.51 -6.93
C SER A 49 -6.06 -5.00 -7.23
N TRP A 50 -5.06 -4.56 -8.00
CA TRP A 50 -4.92 -3.17 -8.42
C TRP A 50 -6.03 -2.76 -9.40
N GLY A 51 -6.37 -3.64 -10.34
CA GLY A 51 -7.51 -3.46 -11.24
C GLY A 51 -8.82 -3.29 -10.48
N SER A 52 -9.06 -4.12 -9.47
CA SER A 52 -10.26 -4.03 -8.62
C SER A 52 -10.33 -2.70 -7.84
N ARG A 53 -9.20 -2.17 -7.36
CA ARG A 53 -9.14 -0.86 -6.70
C ARG A 53 -9.45 0.28 -7.68
N VAL A 54 -8.94 0.21 -8.91
CA VAL A 54 -9.27 1.17 -9.99
C VAL A 54 -10.77 1.13 -10.32
N ASP A 55 -11.35 -0.07 -10.38
CA ASP A 55 -12.78 -0.26 -10.67
C ASP A 55 -13.66 0.31 -9.55
N LEU A 56 -13.26 0.13 -8.29
CA LEU A 56 -13.97 0.71 -7.14
C LEU A 56 -13.95 2.24 -7.16
N LEU A 57 -12.83 2.87 -7.54
CA LEU A 57 -12.75 4.33 -7.71
C LEU A 57 -13.62 4.81 -8.86
N HIS A 58 -13.61 4.08 -9.98
CA HIS A 58 -14.44 4.40 -11.13
C HIS A 58 -15.93 4.33 -10.78
N ASP A 59 -16.35 3.30 -10.05
CA ASP A 59 -17.72 3.11 -9.61
C ASP A 59 -18.18 4.20 -8.63
N ARG A 60 -17.35 4.57 -7.65
CA ARG A 60 -17.60 5.74 -6.77
C ARG A 60 -17.80 7.03 -7.57
N PHE A 61 -16.99 7.26 -8.61
CA PHE A 61 -17.15 8.41 -9.50
C PHE A 61 -18.45 8.34 -10.31
N ARG A 62 -18.79 7.18 -10.86
CA ARG A 62 -20.06 6.97 -11.61
C ARG A 62 -21.29 7.21 -10.76
N ARG A 63 -21.24 6.83 -9.48
CA ARG A 63 -22.29 7.11 -8.49
C ARG A 63 -22.34 8.56 -8.04
N GLY A 64 -21.37 9.39 -8.42
CA GLY A 64 -21.26 10.78 -8.02
C GLY A 64 -20.82 10.98 -6.57
N GLU A 65 -20.23 9.94 -5.94
CA GLU A 65 -19.72 10.02 -4.57
C GLU A 65 -18.41 10.80 -4.50
N ILE A 66 -17.66 10.83 -5.61
CA ILE A 66 -16.45 11.61 -5.78
C ILE A 66 -16.51 12.40 -7.08
N ASP A 67 -15.92 13.59 -7.08
CA ASP A 67 -15.75 14.38 -8.30
C ASP A 67 -14.49 13.95 -9.09
N LEU A 68 -14.30 14.56 -10.26
CA LEU A 68 -13.17 14.24 -11.14
C LEU A 68 -11.81 14.54 -10.48
N ARG A 69 -11.74 15.61 -9.69
CA ARG A 69 -10.52 16.01 -8.99
C ARG A 69 -10.12 14.96 -7.97
N VAL A 70 -11.08 14.52 -7.15
CA VAL A 70 -10.87 13.48 -6.14
C VAL A 70 -10.49 12.16 -6.82
N LEU A 71 -11.13 11.81 -7.93
CA LEU A 71 -10.75 10.64 -8.72
C LEU A 71 -9.28 10.70 -9.16
N HIS A 72 -8.82 11.82 -9.75
CA HIS A 72 -7.43 11.99 -10.17
C HIS A 72 -6.44 11.88 -9.01
N LEU A 73 -6.75 12.49 -7.86
CA LEU A 73 -5.89 12.40 -6.68
C LEU A 73 -5.81 10.99 -6.10
N GLU A 74 -6.93 10.25 -6.05
CA GLU A 74 -6.94 8.88 -5.57
C GLU A 74 -6.23 7.93 -6.55
N LEU A 75 -6.40 8.10 -7.87
CA LEU A 75 -5.65 7.34 -8.87
C LEU A 75 -4.14 7.64 -8.82
N ALA A 76 -3.75 8.90 -8.62
CA ALA A 76 -2.36 9.30 -8.49
C ALA A 76 -1.68 8.68 -7.25
N ARG A 77 -2.41 8.52 -6.15
CA ARG A 77 -1.93 7.78 -4.97
C ARG A 77 -1.82 6.29 -5.28
N LEU A 78 -2.84 5.69 -5.87
CA LEU A 78 -2.88 4.26 -6.21
C LEU A 78 -1.71 3.86 -7.11
N ILE A 79 -1.44 4.64 -8.16
CA ILE A 79 -0.31 4.38 -9.07
C ILE A 79 1.04 4.52 -8.36
N ARG A 80 1.19 5.49 -7.46
CA ARG A 80 2.43 5.66 -6.68
C ARG A 80 2.63 4.52 -5.69
N GLU A 81 1.57 4.01 -5.09
CA GLU A 81 1.59 2.83 -4.22
C GLU A 81 1.98 1.57 -5.02
N ALA A 82 1.28 1.30 -6.13
CA ALA A 82 1.55 0.16 -6.99
C ALA A 82 2.96 0.19 -7.61
N GLY A 83 3.41 1.37 -8.05
CA GLY A 83 4.76 1.56 -8.59
C GLY A 83 5.83 1.39 -7.50
N SER A 84 5.58 1.87 -6.28
CA SER A 84 6.52 1.68 -5.16
C SER A 84 6.75 0.20 -4.86
N GLU A 85 5.69 -0.59 -4.86
CA GLU A 85 5.75 -2.04 -4.63
C GLU A 85 6.52 -2.75 -5.75
N ARG A 86 6.26 -2.42 -7.02
CA ARG A 86 6.91 -3.08 -8.17
C ARG A 86 8.39 -2.74 -8.33
N VAL A 87 8.78 -1.50 -8.04
CA VAL A 87 10.20 -1.09 -8.11
C VAL A 87 11.00 -1.50 -6.87
N GLY A 88 10.32 -1.77 -5.75
CA GLY A 88 10.98 -1.99 -4.46
C GLY A 88 11.63 -0.72 -3.89
N ARG A 89 11.20 0.45 -4.35
CA ARG A 89 11.62 1.78 -3.88
C ARG A 89 10.39 2.66 -3.77
N ASP A 90 10.27 3.41 -2.68
CA ASP A 90 9.19 4.38 -2.50
C ASP A 90 9.28 5.51 -3.55
N ILE A 91 8.33 5.55 -4.47
CA ILE A 91 8.21 6.58 -5.51
C ILE A 91 7.25 7.71 -5.10
N THR A 92 6.65 7.63 -3.91
CA THR A 92 5.65 8.60 -3.43
C THR A 92 6.24 9.99 -3.25
N TRP A 93 7.53 10.06 -2.92
CA TRP A 93 8.28 11.31 -2.73
C TRP A 93 8.82 11.90 -4.03
N MET A 94 8.79 11.14 -5.13
CA MET A 94 9.33 11.58 -6.38
C MET A 94 8.36 12.54 -7.08
N SER A 95 8.91 13.63 -7.62
CA SER A 95 8.16 14.52 -8.49
C SER A 95 7.77 13.81 -9.79
N ARG A 96 6.74 14.30 -10.49
CA ARG A 96 6.34 13.73 -11.80
C ARG A 96 7.50 13.67 -12.80
N ALA A 97 8.40 14.66 -12.77
CA ALA A 97 9.53 14.77 -13.69
C ALA A 97 10.58 13.72 -13.36
N GLU A 98 10.88 13.54 -12.08
CA GLU A 98 11.78 12.48 -11.60
C GLU A 98 11.23 11.09 -11.91
N VAL A 99 9.92 10.86 -11.76
CA VAL A 99 9.29 9.58 -12.14
C VAL A 99 9.41 9.34 -13.65
N ALA A 100 9.17 10.37 -14.47
CA ALA A 100 9.30 10.27 -15.93
C ALA A 100 10.74 9.97 -16.37
N GLU A 101 11.71 10.60 -15.72
CA GLU A 101 13.14 10.43 -16.01
C GLU A 101 13.66 9.06 -15.53
N THR A 102 13.27 8.63 -14.34
CA THR A 102 13.74 7.37 -13.74
C THR A 102 13.08 6.16 -14.42
N PHE A 103 11.83 6.30 -14.87
CA PHE A 103 11.02 5.22 -15.42
C PHE A 103 10.47 5.56 -16.81
N PRO A 104 11.30 5.82 -17.83
CA PRO A 104 10.83 6.40 -19.10
C PRO A 104 9.94 5.45 -19.93
N ARG A 105 10.10 4.13 -19.81
CA ARG A 105 9.38 3.13 -20.63
C ARG A 105 8.00 2.75 -20.08
N THR A 106 7.62 3.37 -18.97
CA THR A 106 6.59 2.86 -18.09
C THR A 106 5.23 3.51 -18.29
N GLY A 107 5.21 4.70 -18.90
CA GLY A 107 4.01 5.52 -19.02
C GLY A 107 3.58 6.23 -17.73
N LEU A 108 4.28 6.02 -16.60
CA LEU A 108 3.95 6.66 -15.32
C LEU A 108 4.05 8.19 -15.37
N GLY A 109 5.11 8.73 -15.95
CA GLY A 109 5.33 10.18 -16.05
C GLY A 109 4.17 10.91 -16.75
N PRO A 110 3.82 10.52 -17.99
CA PRO A 110 2.67 11.09 -18.70
C PRO A 110 1.34 10.91 -17.95
N LEU A 111 1.14 9.77 -17.30
CA LEU A 111 -0.09 9.49 -16.55
C LEU A 111 -0.21 10.38 -15.30
N LEU A 112 0.87 10.50 -14.53
CA LEU A 112 0.92 11.40 -13.36
C LEU A 112 0.75 12.86 -13.76
N ALA A 113 1.34 13.28 -14.89
CA ALA A 113 1.14 14.62 -15.43
C ALA A 113 -0.34 14.89 -15.74
N ARG A 114 -1.08 13.90 -16.23
CA ARG A 114 -2.53 14.02 -16.49
C ARG A 114 -3.33 14.17 -15.20
N TYR A 115 -2.98 13.45 -14.14
CA TYR A 115 -3.66 13.58 -12.85
C TYR A 115 -3.47 14.95 -12.18
N GLU A 116 -2.38 15.64 -12.51
CA GLU A 116 -2.01 16.94 -11.92
C GLU A 116 -2.58 18.14 -12.71
N ASP A 117 -3.20 17.91 -13.87
CA ASP A 117 -3.79 18.97 -14.69
C ASP A 117 -5.03 19.58 -14.02
N PRO A 118 -5.30 20.90 -14.13
CA PRO A 118 -6.48 21.52 -13.51
C PRO A 118 -7.76 20.85 -14.01
N SER A 119 -8.45 20.16 -13.11
CA SER A 119 -9.57 19.26 -13.40
C SER A 119 -10.89 19.99 -13.72
N PHE A 120 -10.85 20.89 -14.70
CA PHE A 120 -11.99 21.61 -15.28
C PHE A 120 -12.24 21.15 -16.72
N SER A 121 -12.39 19.83 -16.92
CA SER A 121 -12.83 19.31 -18.22
C SER A 121 -14.26 19.75 -18.51
N ARG A 122 -14.50 20.16 -19.76
CA ARG A 122 -15.86 20.43 -20.27
C ARG A 122 -16.74 19.16 -20.26
N ASP A 123 -16.12 17.99 -20.29
CA ASP A 123 -16.76 16.69 -20.10
C ASP A 123 -15.99 15.86 -19.05
N PRO A 124 -16.40 15.94 -17.77
CA PRO A 124 -15.74 15.21 -16.69
C PRO A 124 -15.85 13.69 -16.83
N ARG A 125 -16.90 13.18 -17.47
CA ARG A 125 -17.13 11.74 -17.61
C ARG A 125 -16.21 11.15 -18.68
N ALA A 126 -16.12 11.78 -19.85
CA ALA A 126 -15.18 11.35 -20.88
C ALA A 126 -13.73 11.41 -20.41
N GLU A 127 -13.39 12.41 -19.60
CA GLU A 127 -12.08 12.55 -18.99
C GLU A 127 -11.78 11.43 -17.99
N ALA A 128 -12.73 11.11 -17.12
CA ALA A 128 -12.60 10.00 -16.17
C ALA A 128 -12.43 8.65 -16.88
N GLU A 129 -13.22 8.35 -17.91
CA GLU A 129 -13.12 7.10 -18.69
C GLU A 129 -11.75 6.96 -19.36
N THR A 130 -11.26 8.04 -19.98
CA THR A 130 -9.95 8.08 -20.62
C THR A 130 -8.84 7.83 -19.60
N THR A 131 -8.92 8.50 -18.46
CA THR A 131 -7.93 8.41 -17.40
C THR A 131 -7.89 7.01 -16.78
N ILE A 132 -9.05 6.40 -16.56
CA ILE A 132 -9.17 5.04 -16.02
C ILE A 132 -8.60 4.01 -16.99
N ARG A 133 -8.91 4.13 -18.29
CA ARG A 133 -8.32 3.27 -19.33
C ARG A 133 -6.80 3.35 -19.33
N MET A 134 -6.24 4.57 -19.36
CA MET A 134 -4.79 4.76 -19.31
C MET A 134 -4.17 4.18 -18.04
N THR A 135 -4.85 4.32 -16.89
CA THR A 135 -4.40 3.75 -15.62
C THR A 135 -4.31 2.22 -15.71
N ARG A 136 -5.35 1.55 -16.24
CA ARG A 136 -5.34 0.09 -16.42
C ARG A 136 -4.23 -0.35 -17.38
N GLU A 137 -4.03 0.37 -18.49
CA GLU A 137 -2.95 0.07 -19.44
C GLU A 137 -1.56 0.18 -18.83
N VAL A 138 -1.32 1.20 -18.01
CA VAL A 138 -0.03 1.36 -17.31
C VAL A 138 0.15 0.27 -16.26
N LEU A 139 -0.89 -0.06 -15.49
CA LEU A 139 -0.84 -1.14 -14.52
C LEU A 139 -0.56 -2.50 -15.18
N ALA A 140 -1.13 -2.78 -16.35
CA ALA A 140 -0.96 -4.05 -17.06
C ALA A 140 0.40 -4.19 -17.78
N ARG A 141 1.09 -3.07 -18.06
CA ARG A 141 2.39 -3.07 -18.75
C ARG A 141 3.57 -3.37 -17.82
N TRP A 142 3.34 -3.28 -16.52
CA TRP A 142 4.33 -3.36 -15.46
C TRP A 142 4.19 -4.63 -14.66
#